data_AF-F6AFE9-F1
#
_entry.id   AF-F6AFE9-F1
#
_cell.length_a   1.000
_cell.length_b   1.000
_cell.length_c   1.000
_cell.angle_alpha   90.00
_cell.angle_beta   90.00
_cell.angle_gamma   90.00
#
_symmetry.space_group_name_H-M   'P 1'
#
loop_
_entity.id
_entity.type
_entity.pdbx_description
1 polymer ?
#
loop_
_entity_poly.entity_id
_entity_poly.type
_entity_poly.pdbx_seq_one_letter_code
_entity_poly.pdbx_strand_id
1 'polypeptide(L)'
;MNPTVQQLILQITWLTLQINSQGKWHVFTEISGHCRSIDVRVYAADTDYRGEQKAVVKFNATYEHSGADYEFRQPAEVDEAACTLLQGLLVKLDAYLDVKKIGQQIVAQMESRREVLQ
;
A
#
# COMPACT_ATOMS: atom_id res chain seq x y z
N MET A 1 -3.60 -3.29 20.01
CA MET A 1 -3.35 -3.06 18.58
C MET A 1 -4.03 -4.16 17.80
N ASN A 2 -4.94 -3.79 16.91
CA ASN A 2 -5.82 -4.72 16.20
C ASN A 2 -5.05 -5.53 15.12
N PRO A 3 -5.06 -6.87 15.16
CA PRO A 3 -4.36 -7.71 14.18
C PRO A 3 -4.84 -7.54 12.74
N THR A 4 -6.13 -7.28 12.53
CA THR A 4 -6.70 -7.05 11.19
C THR A 4 -6.16 -5.75 10.59
N VAL A 5 -6.05 -4.68 11.37
CA VAL A 5 -5.44 -3.42 10.94
C VAL A 5 -3.97 -3.63 10.53
N GLN A 6 -3.21 -4.41 11.31
CA GLN A 6 -1.83 -4.76 10.96
C GLN A 6 -1.74 -5.53 9.65
N GLN A 7 -2.59 -6.54 9.47
CA GLN A 7 -2.64 -7.33 8.23
C GLN A 7 -2.97 -6.47 7.01
N LEU A 8 -3.94 -5.57 7.12
CA LEU A 8 -4.31 -4.66 6.04
C LEU A 8 -3.14 -3.74 5.65
N ILE A 9 -2.39 -3.22 6.62
CA ILE A 9 -1.20 -2.39 6.36
C ILE A 9 -0.09 -3.19 5.66
N LEU A 10 0.14 -4.43 6.09
CA LEU A 10 1.11 -5.30 5.42
C LEU A 10 0.67 -5.63 3.98
N GLN A 11 -0.62 -5.88 3.75
CA GLN A 11 -1.17 -6.07 2.40
C GLN A 11 -1.01 -4.84 1.52
N ILE A 12 -1.29 -3.64 2.06
CA ILE A 12 -1.06 -2.37 1.37
C ILE A 12 0.41 -2.25 0.98
N THR A 13 1.32 -2.48 1.94
CA THR A 13 2.77 -2.42 1.72
C THR A 13 3.19 -3.37 0.61
N TRP A 14 2.76 -4.62 0.69
CA TRP A 14 3.03 -5.63 -0.34
C TRP A 14 2.53 -5.17 -1.72
N LEU A 15 1.28 -4.70 -1.80
CA LEU A 15 0.69 -4.21 -3.05
C LEU A 15 1.47 -3.02 -3.62
N THR A 16 1.92 -2.09 -2.78
CA THR A 16 2.73 -0.94 -3.23
C THR A 16 4.07 -1.39 -3.83
N LEU A 17 4.70 -2.43 -3.27
CA LEU A 17 5.91 -3.01 -3.84
C LEU A 17 5.62 -3.68 -5.20
N GLN A 18 4.48 -4.36 -5.34
CA GLN A 18 4.09 -4.95 -6.63
C GLN A 18 3.88 -3.86 -7.69
N ILE A 19 3.15 -2.80 -7.37
CA ILE A 19 2.92 -1.67 -8.28
C ILE A 19 4.25 -1.03 -8.72
N ASN A 20 5.13 -0.75 -7.75
CA ASN A 20 6.46 -0.18 -8.03
C ASN A 20 7.29 -1.06 -8.97
N SER A 21 7.25 -2.38 -8.79
CA SER A 21 8.03 -3.31 -9.62
C SER A 21 7.65 -3.28 -11.10
N GLN A 22 6.48 -2.75 -11.45
CA GLN A 22 6.02 -2.62 -12.83
C GLN A 22 6.65 -1.43 -13.57
N GLY A 23 7.22 -0.46 -12.86
CA GLY A 23 7.85 0.74 -13.42
C GLY A 23 6.90 1.74 -14.07
N LYS A 24 5.58 1.56 -13.93
CA LYS A 24 4.55 2.48 -14.45
C LYS A 24 4.18 3.60 -13.47
N TRP A 25 4.37 3.34 -12.18
CA TRP A 25 4.00 4.22 -11.09
C TRP A 25 5.09 4.20 -10.03
N HIS A 26 5.19 5.30 -9.30
CA HIS A 26 5.98 5.41 -8.09
C HIS A 26 5.04 5.51 -6.90
N VAL A 27 5.08 4.52 -6.02
CA VAL A 27 4.27 4.44 -4.81
C VAL A 27 5.18 4.52 -3.60
N PHE A 28 5.00 5.55 -2.79
CA PHE A 28 5.67 5.71 -1.52
C PHE A 28 4.72 5.26 -0.42
N THR A 29 5.23 4.41 0.47
CA THR A 29 4.52 3.92 1.65
C THR A 29 5.40 4.18 2.86
N GLU A 30 4.90 4.98 3.80
CA GLU A 30 5.56 5.26 5.06
C GLU A 30 4.70 4.72 6.21
N ILE A 31 5.35 3.99 7.12
CA ILE A 31 4.67 3.36 8.26
C ILE A 31 5.39 3.79 9.52
N SER A 32 4.65 4.25 10.52
CA SER A 32 5.20 4.72 11.79
C SER A 32 4.44 4.17 13.00
N GLY A 33 5.06 4.28 14.18
CA GLY A 33 4.45 3.88 15.46
C GLY A 33 4.09 2.40 15.57
N HIS A 34 4.95 1.49 15.09
CA HIS A 34 4.66 0.04 15.03
C HIS A 34 3.39 -0.25 14.22
N CYS A 35 3.31 0.26 13.00
CA CYS A 35 2.13 0.26 12.14
C CYS A 35 1.02 1.25 12.48
N ARG A 36 1.01 1.96 13.61
CA ARG A 36 -0.06 2.93 14.01
C ARG A 36 -0.44 3.98 12.97
N SER A 37 0.46 4.34 12.07
CA SER A 37 0.12 5.26 11.00
C SER A 37 0.67 4.73 9.69
N ILE A 38 -0.06 5.00 8.62
CA ILE A 38 0.35 4.76 7.25
C ILE A 38 0.08 6.00 6.39
N ASP A 39 1.09 6.42 5.64
CA ASP A 39 0.99 7.41 4.57
C ASP A 39 1.31 6.72 3.24
N VAL A 40 0.42 6.87 2.27
CA VAL A 40 0.60 6.34 0.92
C VAL A 40 0.43 7.45 -0.11
N ARG A 41 1.42 7.56 -0.99
CA ARG A 41 1.44 8.54 -2.08
C ARG A 41 1.78 7.86 -3.40
N VAL A 42 0.96 8.09 -4.43
CA VAL A 42 1.16 7.54 -5.77
C VAL A 42 1.47 8.68 -6.74
N TYR A 43 2.48 8.49 -7.57
CA TYR A 43 2.92 9.41 -8.62
C TYR A 43 3.11 8.66 -9.94
N ALA A 44 2.97 9.37 -11.07
CA ALA A 44 3.29 8.83 -12.38
C ALA A 44 4.81 8.54 -12.48
N ALA A 45 5.21 7.55 -13.28
CA ALA A 45 6.63 7.17 -13.41
C ALA A 45 7.53 8.29 -13.97
N ASP A 46 6.97 9.24 -14.71
CA ASP A 46 7.68 10.39 -15.29
C ASP A 46 7.71 11.62 -14.36
N THR A 47 7.24 11.48 -13.12
CA THR A 47 7.23 12.59 -12.15
C THR A 47 8.65 13.07 -11.85
N ASP A 48 8.93 14.35 -12.10
CA ASP A 48 10.15 15.02 -11.66
C ASP A 48 10.04 15.36 -10.17
N TYR A 49 10.99 14.84 -9.38
CA TYR A 49 11.01 15.02 -7.94
C TYR A 49 11.65 16.34 -7.47
N ARG A 50 12.17 17.17 -8.38
CA ARG A 50 12.96 18.37 -8.04
C ARG A 50 12.13 19.63 -7.76
N GLY A 51 10.80 19.52 -7.66
CA GLY A 51 9.89 20.65 -7.41
C GLY A 51 8.59 20.26 -6.73
N GLU A 52 7.56 21.10 -6.88
CA GLU A 52 6.22 20.82 -6.37
C GLU A 52 5.59 19.67 -7.15
N GLN A 53 5.20 18.61 -6.44
CA GLN A 53 4.67 17.38 -7.03
C GLN A 53 3.24 17.16 -6.62
N LYS A 54 2.43 16.74 -7.58
CA LYS A 54 1.04 16.36 -7.34
C LYS A 54 0.91 14.85 -7.34
N ALA A 55 0.72 14.27 -6.16
CA ALA A 55 0.36 12.87 -6.04
C ALA A 55 -1.03 12.67 -6.67
N VAL A 56 -1.19 11.63 -7.50
CA VAL A 56 -2.50 11.24 -8.05
C VAL A 56 -3.37 10.59 -6.97
N VAL A 57 -2.73 9.94 -6.00
CA VAL A 57 -3.36 9.45 -4.78
C VAL A 57 -2.52 9.92 -3.61
N LYS A 58 -3.17 10.54 -2.63
CA LYS A 58 -2.61 10.80 -1.30
C LYS A 58 -3.57 10.24 -0.27
N PHE A 59 -3.07 9.37 0.58
CA PHE A 59 -3.82 8.76 1.65
C PHE A 59 -2.98 8.80 2.93
N ASN A 60 -3.60 9.22 4.02
CA ASN A 60 -3.01 9.17 5.34
C ASN A 60 -4.06 8.60 6.29
N ALA A 61 -3.67 7.61 7.08
CA ALA A 61 -4.49 7.10 8.16
C ALA A 61 -3.61 6.88 9.39
N THR A 62 -4.07 7.44 10.50
CA THR A 62 -3.49 7.20 11.82
C THR A 62 -4.53 6.47 12.65
N TYR A 63 -4.13 5.38 13.29
CA TYR A 63 -4.85 4.73 14.37
C TYR A 63 -3.97 4.75 15.62
N GLU A 64 -4.41 5.51 16.61
CA GLU A 64 -3.76 5.53 17.91
C GLU A 64 -4.72 5.01 18.94
N HIS A 65 -4.37 3.91 19.63
CA HIS A 65 -5.12 3.44 20.82
C HIS A 65 -4.89 4.36 22.05
N SER A 66 -4.58 5.64 21.83
CA SER A 66 -4.33 6.63 22.87
C SER A 66 -4.43 8.01 22.24
N GLY A 67 -5.52 8.73 22.52
CA GLY A 67 -5.78 10.05 21.97
C GLY A 67 -7.28 10.38 21.98
N ALA A 68 -7.62 11.61 21.57
CA ALA A 68 -8.98 12.16 21.60
C ALA A 68 -10.02 11.25 20.90
N ASP A 69 -9.66 10.51 19.85
CA ASP A 69 -10.59 9.64 19.14
C ASP A 69 -11.16 8.49 20.00
N TYR A 70 -10.37 7.97 20.95
CA TYR A 70 -10.84 6.97 21.93
C TYR A 70 -11.43 7.61 23.20
N GLU A 71 -11.29 8.93 23.40
CA GLU A 71 -11.99 9.64 24.49
C GLU A 71 -13.49 9.75 24.20
N PHE A 72 -13.88 9.74 22.91
CA PHE A 72 -15.27 9.94 22.47
C PHE A 72 -15.89 8.74 21.74
N ARG A 73 -15.13 7.69 21.42
CA ARG A 73 -15.62 6.50 20.71
C ARG A 73 -15.19 5.21 21.39
N GLN A 74 -16.00 4.17 21.24
CA GLN A 74 -15.65 2.85 21.74
C GLN A 74 -14.51 2.25 20.89
N PRO A 75 -13.62 1.44 21.48
CA PRO A 75 -12.50 0.84 20.74
C PRO A 75 -12.89 0.09 19.47
N ALA A 76 -14.04 -0.59 19.49
CA ALA A 76 -14.55 -1.32 18.33
C ALA A 76 -14.93 -0.40 17.15
N GLU A 77 -15.51 0.78 17.42
CA GLU A 77 -15.90 1.74 16.38
C GLU A 77 -14.67 2.35 15.71
N VAL A 78 -13.60 2.59 16.49
CA VAL A 78 -12.34 3.08 15.94
C VAL A 78 -11.66 2.01 15.08
N ASP A 79 -11.66 0.76 15.54
CA ASP A 79 -11.11 -0.36 14.78
C ASP A 79 -11.86 -0.60 13.46
N GLU A 80 -13.20 -0.53 13.47
CA GLU A 80 -14.03 -0.68 12.27
C GLU A 80 -13.79 0.45 11.26
N ALA A 81 -13.73 1.71 11.73
CA ALA A 81 -13.41 2.85 10.90
C ALA A 81 -12.01 2.73 10.26
N ALA A 82 -11.01 2.31 11.04
CA ALA A 82 -9.66 2.08 10.54
C ALA A 82 -9.63 0.96 9.49
N CYS A 83 -10.31 -0.16 9.74
CA CYS A 83 -10.39 -1.26 8.77
C CYS A 83 -11.05 -0.81 7.46
N THR A 84 -12.14 -0.05 7.55
CA THR A 84 -12.88 0.48 6.38
C THR A 84 -11.99 1.40 5.54
N LEU A 85 -11.26 2.32 6.19
CA LEU A 85 -10.35 3.22 5.51
C LEU A 85 -9.22 2.47 4.77
N LEU A 86 -8.62 1.48 5.45
CA LEU A 86 -7.52 0.69 4.89
C LEU A 86 -7.98 -0.24 3.75
N GLN A 87 -9.15 -0.86 3.88
CA GLN A 87 -9.76 -1.64 2.80
C GLN A 87 -10.09 -0.75 1.60
N GLY A 88 -10.61 0.45 1.83
CA GLY A 88 -10.84 1.44 0.79
C GLY A 88 -9.54 1.85 0.07
N LEU A 89 -8.42 1.97 0.80
CA LEU A 89 -7.12 2.22 0.19
C LEU A 89 -6.63 1.03 -0.64
N LEU A 90 -6.79 -0.22 -0.17
CA LEU A 90 -6.42 -1.41 -0.95
C LEU A 90 -7.14 -1.43 -2.30
N VAL A 91 -8.45 -1.20 -2.31
CA VAL A 91 -9.24 -1.16 -3.56
C VAL A 91 -8.76 -0.03 -4.48
N LYS A 92 -8.43 1.14 -3.94
CA LYS A 92 -7.89 2.26 -4.74
C LYS A 92 -6.53 1.92 -5.36
N LEU A 93 -5.66 1.26 -4.60
CA LEU A 93 -4.32 0.89 -5.07
C LEU A 93 -4.36 -0.25 -6.10
N ASP A 94 -5.33 -1.17 -6.00
CA ASP A 94 -5.49 -2.29 -6.93
C ASP A 94 -5.65 -1.82 -8.38
N ALA A 95 -6.31 -0.67 -8.60
CA ALA A 95 -6.44 -0.05 -9.92
C ALA A 95 -5.11 0.31 -10.61
N TYR A 96 -4.01 0.37 -9.85
CA TYR A 96 -2.66 0.66 -10.36
C TYR A 96 -1.84 -0.59 -10.63
N LEU A 97 -2.37 -1.78 -10.29
CA LEU A 97 -1.70 -3.05 -10.50
C LEU A 97 -2.05 -3.64 -11.88
N ASP A 98 -1.05 -3.78 -12.74
CA ASP A 98 -1.20 -4.51 -14.00
C ASP A 98 -1.04 -6.03 -13.80
N VAL A 99 -2.15 -6.71 -13.50
CA VAL A 99 -2.17 -8.16 -13.20
C VAL A 99 -1.64 -9.01 -14.36
N LYS A 100 -1.77 -8.57 -15.62
CA LYS A 100 -1.28 -9.31 -16.79
C LYS A 100 0.25 -9.38 -16.84
N LYS A 101 0.93 -8.33 -16.37
CA LYS A 101 2.40 -8.26 -16.36
C LYS A 101 3.03 -9.20 -15.33
N ILE A 102 2.36 -9.43 -14.19
CA ILE A 102 2.86 -10.32 -13.12
C ILE A 102 2.92 -11.77 -13.61
N GLY A 103 1.85 -12.25 -14.25
CA GLY A 103 1.82 -13.61 -14.81
C GLY A 103 2.91 -13.83 -15.86
N GLN A 104 3.14 -12.84 -16.73
CA GLN A 104 4.19 -12.91 -17.76
C GLN A 104 5.60 -12.89 -17.16
N GLN A 105 5.86 -12.10 -16.11
CA GLN A 105 7.16 -12.06 -15.44
C GLN A 105 7.49 -13.37 -14.72
N ILE A 106 6.50 -14.01 -14.09
CA ILE A 106 6.68 -15.33 -13.44
C ILE A 106 7.01 -16.39 -14.49
N VAL A 107 6.26 -16.42 -15.59
CA VAL A 107 6.52 -17.36 -16.70
C VAL A 107 7.92 -17.15 -17.28
N ALA A 108 8.31 -15.91 -17.58
CA ALA A 108 9.64 -15.60 -18.10
C ALA A 108 10.77 -15.96 -17.11
N GLN A 109 10.58 -15.74 -15.80
CA GLN A 109 11.55 -16.18 -14.78
C GLN A 109 11.67 -17.71 -14.72
N MET A 110 10.55 -18.43 -14.83
CA MET A 110 10.55 -19.90 -14.84
C MET A 110 11.22 -20.47 -16.09
N GLU A 111 11.02 -19.84 -17.25
CA GLU A 111 11.66 -20.23 -18.52
C GLU A 111 13.17 -19.97 -18.47
N SER A 112 13.62 -18.79 -18.01
CA SER A 112 15.06 -18.49 -17.89
C SER A 112 15.80 -19.42 -16.91
N ARG A 113 15.15 -19.84 -15.82
CA ARG A 113 15.72 -20.83 -14.88
C ARG A 113 15.85 -22.22 -15.49
N ARG A 114 14.99 -22.56 -16.46
CA ARG A 114 15.03 -23.85 -17.14
C ARG A 114 16.17 -23.93 -18.15
N GLU A 115 16.48 -22.82 -18.82
CA GLU A 115 17.60 -22.72 -19.78
C GLU A 115 18.97 -22.77 -19.10
N VAL A 116 19.10 -22.26 -17.88
CA VAL A 116 20.38 -22.28 -17.12
C VAL A 116 20.72 -23.67 -16.55
N LEU A 117 19.73 -24.59 -16.48
CA LEU A 117 19.89 -25.94 -15.94
C LEU A 117 20.09 -27.02 -17.01
N GLN A 118 20.19 -26.63 -18.29
CA GLN A 118 20.51 -27.51 -19.43
C GLN A 118 21.97 -27.33 -19.85
#